data_AF-A0A183UVV5-F1
#
_entry.id   AF-A0A183UVV5-F1
#
_cell.length_a   1.000
_cell.length_b   1.000
_cell.length_c   1.000
_cell.angle_alpha   90.00
_cell.angle_beta   90.00
_cell.angle_gamma   90.00
#
_symmetry.space_group_name_H-M   'P 1'
#
loop_
_entity.id
_entity.type
_entity.pdbx_description
1 polymer ?
#
loop_
_entity_poly.entity_id
_entity_poly.type
_entity_poly.pdbx_seq_one_letter_code
_entity_poly.pdbx_strand_id
1 'polypeptide(L)'
;MQTAELSIIGQFRNLTTFSLISALYMESEELLQLKSLYNLEHLHLDCCGEDCDASPEAIAEFFRLPSESASNFFPYRLKYLRMSDCHPFYFEAAQELVKSCPQLESLNVAWNQFMGEEALSLFIKNLSNLRFLNIGGLGEMKCEALCEISDDELPKLRFLSLHNTKVSEEILQRINLRRPNLFITNRSDYFINWGMRNGELHFNKEFRGDINAVLNDLAEIDGFCCMHSVI
;
A
#
# COMPACT_ATOMS: atom_id res chain seq x y z
N MET A 1 22.78 14.84 -7.35
CA MET A 1 22.55 16.19 -6.75
C MET A 1 21.43 16.13 -5.69
N GLN A 2 21.02 14.95 -5.19
CA GLN A 2 19.96 14.80 -4.17
C GLN A 2 20.48 14.65 -2.74
N THR A 3 21.72 14.20 -2.51
CA THR A 3 22.24 13.87 -1.17
C THR A 3 22.21 15.03 -0.18
N ALA A 4 22.33 16.26 -0.67
CA ALA A 4 22.29 17.47 0.16
C ALA A 4 20.88 17.82 0.66
N GLU A 5 19.80 17.33 0.04
CA GLU A 5 18.44 17.79 0.32
C GLU A 5 17.73 16.95 1.39
N LEU A 6 17.90 15.62 1.41
CA LEU A 6 17.24 14.76 2.40
C LEU A 6 17.84 14.87 3.81
N SER A 7 19.14 15.16 3.92
CA SER A 7 19.80 15.40 5.21
C SER A 7 19.29 16.67 5.90
N ILE A 8 18.94 17.69 5.12
CA ILE A 8 18.28 18.91 5.61
C ILE A 8 16.85 18.58 6.04
N ILE A 9 16.12 17.80 5.24
CA ILE A 9 14.76 17.39 5.57
C ILE A 9 14.72 16.64 6.91
N GLY A 10 15.70 15.77 7.17
CA GLY A 10 15.84 15.04 8.44
C GLY A 10 15.94 15.91 9.70
N GLN A 11 16.18 17.22 9.56
CA GLN A 11 16.19 18.17 10.68
C GLN A 11 14.77 18.57 11.12
N PHE A 12 13.75 18.41 10.28
CA PHE A 12 12.35 18.71 10.59
C PHE A 12 11.69 17.61 11.42
N ARG A 13 12.17 17.41 12.66
CA ARG A 13 11.74 16.31 13.53
C ARG A 13 10.26 16.34 13.94
N ASN A 14 9.56 17.46 13.74
CA ASN A 14 8.12 17.56 14.01
C ASN A 14 7.25 17.21 12.79
N LEU A 15 7.87 16.83 11.67
CA LEU A 15 7.15 16.48 10.45
C LEU A 15 6.34 15.19 10.68
N THR A 16 5.04 15.26 10.40
CA THR A 16 4.11 14.12 10.47
C THR A 16 3.76 13.56 9.10
N THR A 17 3.97 14.35 8.04
CA THR A 17 3.67 13.98 6.66
C THR A 17 4.83 14.36 5.76
N PHE A 18 5.34 13.39 5.01
CA PHE A 18 6.38 13.60 4.02
C PHE A 18 6.03 12.88 2.72
N SER A 19 6.26 13.56 1.60
CA SER A 19 6.03 13.02 0.26
C SER A 19 7.19 13.40 -0.63
N LEU A 20 7.86 12.40 -1.19
CA LEU A 20 8.85 12.56 -2.23
C LEU A 20 8.39 11.74 -3.44
N ILE A 21 7.92 12.44 -4.46
CA ILE A 21 7.48 11.85 -5.71
C ILE A 21 8.66 11.90 -6.66
N SER A 22 8.94 10.77 -7.32
CA SER A 22 10.07 10.60 -8.21
C SER A 22 11.43 10.67 -7.50
N ALA A 23 11.69 9.69 -6.63
CA ALA A 23 12.95 9.51 -5.94
C ALA A 23 14.00 8.82 -6.84
N LEU A 24 14.25 9.40 -8.01
CA LEU A 24 15.27 8.93 -8.97
C LEU A 24 16.63 8.86 -8.31
N TYR A 25 17.36 7.77 -8.55
CA TYR A 25 18.73 7.53 -8.08
C TYR A 25 18.89 7.65 -6.57
N MET A 26 17.81 7.37 -5.81
CA MET A 26 17.86 7.42 -4.35
C MET A 26 18.84 6.36 -3.83
N GLU A 27 19.92 6.82 -3.21
CA GLU A 27 20.94 5.95 -2.62
C GLU A 27 20.49 5.41 -1.24
N SER A 28 21.14 4.34 -0.78
CA SER A 28 20.84 3.71 0.51
C SER A 28 21.00 4.68 1.68
N GLU A 29 22.06 5.49 1.67
CA GLU A 29 22.37 6.48 2.70
C GLU A 29 21.29 7.57 2.75
N GLU A 30 20.78 8.00 1.59
CA GLU A 30 19.74 9.01 1.47
C GLU A 30 18.40 8.52 2.04
N LEU A 31 18.00 7.29 1.70
CA LEU A 31 16.82 6.65 2.27
C LEU A 31 16.93 6.57 3.80
N LEU A 32 18.07 6.12 4.32
CA LEU A 32 18.25 5.92 5.76
C LEU A 32 18.30 7.25 6.55
N GLN A 33 18.62 8.38 5.92
CA GLN A 33 18.49 9.69 6.56
C GLN A 33 17.03 10.01 6.95
N LEU A 34 16.04 9.49 6.22
CA LEU A 34 14.63 9.68 6.55
C LEU A 34 14.23 9.02 7.88
N LYS A 35 15.03 8.07 8.41
CA LYS A 35 14.79 7.49 9.75
C LYS A 35 14.84 8.52 10.88
N SER A 36 15.46 9.69 10.64
CA SER A 36 15.46 10.82 11.57
C SER A 36 14.07 11.47 11.76
N LEU A 37 13.13 11.22 10.85
CA LEU A 37 11.76 11.72 10.87
C LEU A 37 10.85 10.78 11.69
N TYR A 38 11.21 10.53 12.94
CA TYR A 38 10.54 9.55 13.81
C TYR A 38 9.10 9.93 14.22
N ASN A 39 8.64 11.15 13.93
CA ASN A 39 7.26 11.59 14.13
C ASN A 39 6.36 11.41 12.90
N LEU A 40 6.87 10.86 11.79
CA LEU A 40 6.06 10.63 10.59
C LEU A 40 4.93 9.63 10.85
N GLU A 41 3.74 10.04 10.46
CA GLU A 41 2.54 9.22 10.37
C GLU A 41 2.19 8.91 8.91
N HIS A 42 2.51 9.81 7.98
CA HIS A 42 2.30 9.66 6.54
C HIS A 42 3.64 9.74 5.78
N LEU A 43 3.93 8.71 4.99
CA LEU A 43 5.08 8.69 4.09
C LEU A 43 4.63 8.27 2.69
N HIS A 44 4.90 9.11 1.69
CA HIS A 44 4.77 8.75 0.29
C HIS A 44 6.14 8.79 -0.39
N LEU A 45 6.57 7.65 -0.89
CA LEU A 45 7.75 7.49 -1.73
C LEU A 45 7.35 6.77 -3.02
N ASP A 46 7.75 7.37 -4.14
CA ASP A 46 7.78 6.71 -5.44
C ASP A 46 9.25 6.54 -5.81
N CYS A 47 9.72 5.31 -5.86
CA CYS A 47 11.14 4.98 -6.00
C CYS A 47 11.60 4.85 -7.46
N CYS A 48 10.72 5.07 -8.44
CA CYS A 48 11.07 5.02 -9.87
C CYS A 48 11.70 3.69 -10.36
N GLY A 49 11.27 2.58 -9.78
CA GLY A 49 11.55 1.23 -10.26
C GLY A 49 13.03 0.92 -10.27
N GLU A 50 13.57 0.75 -11.48
CA GLU A 50 14.98 0.40 -11.73
C GLU A 50 15.95 1.56 -11.52
N ASP A 51 15.44 2.80 -11.49
CA ASP A 51 16.24 3.98 -11.19
C ASP A 51 16.44 4.18 -9.67
N CYS A 52 15.96 3.26 -8.81
CA CYS A 52 16.24 3.28 -7.37
C CYS A 52 17.59 2.61 -7.06
N ASP A 53 18.56 3.36 -6.57
CA ASP A 53 19.90 2.86 -6.22
C ASP A 53 20.01 2.30 -4.80
N ALA A 54 18.93 2.36 -4.00
CA ALA A 54 18.90 1.82 -2.65
C ALA A 54 18.93 0.28 -2.67
N SER A 55 19.76 -0.33 -1.82
CA SER A 55 19.85 -1.79 -1.77
C SER A 55 18.63 -2.41 -1.07
N PRO A 56 18.26 -3.67 -1.37
CA PRO A 56 17.19 -4.36 -0.65
C PRO A 56 17.40 -4.39 0.87
N GLU A 57 18.66 -4.52 1.31
CA GLU A 57 19.03 -4.48 2.73
C GLU A 57 18.77 -3.10 3.34
N ALA A 58 19.00 -2.02 2.60
CA ALA A 58 18.69 -0.67 3.03
C ALA A 58 17.17 -0.44 3.15
N ILE A 59 16.36 -0.99 2.23
CA ILE A 59 14.90 -0.95 2.34
C ILE A 59 14.41 -1.70 3.58
N ALA A 60 14.96 -2.89 3.86
CA ALA A 60 14.62 -3.63 5.07
C ALA A 60 15.07 -2.89 6.34
N GLU A 61 16.29 -2.35 6.36
CA GLU A 61 16.81 -1.54 7.46
C GLU A 61 15.99 -0.27 7.68
N PHE A 62 15.46 0.35 6.62
CA PHE A 62 14.62 1.53 6.71
C PHE A 62 13.39 1.29 7.61
N PHE A 63 12.76 0.12 7.48
CA PHE A 63 11.61 -0.27 8.31
C PHE A 63 11.98 -0.90 9.66
N ARG A 64 13.24 -1.32 9.86
CA ARG A 64 13.67 -1.96 11.10
C ARG A 64 13.61 -1.00 12.29
N LEU A 65 12.99 -1.48 13.37
CA LEU A 65 13.01 -0.83 14.68
C LEU A 65 14.05 -1.48 15.61
N PRO A 66 14.68 -0.70 16.50
CA PRO A 66 15.52 -1.26 17.55
C PRO A 66 14.66 -2.04 18.58
N SER A 67 15.29 -2.98 19.28
CA SER A 67 14.62 -3.79 20.32
C SER A 67 14.18 -2.99 21.54
N GLU A 68 14.86 -1.88 21.83
CA GLU A 68 14.60 -1.02 22.97
C GLU A 68 14.20 0.38 22.51
N SER A 69 13.27 1.01 23.24
CA SER A 69 12.82 2.39 22.97
C SER A 69 12.31 2.63 21.54
N ALA A 70 11.73 1.60 20.90
CA ALA A 70 11.26 1.64 19.52
C ALA A 70 10.34 2.85 19.20
N SER A 71 9.57 3.33 20.18
CA SER A 71 8.68 4.49 20.05
C SER A 71 9.37 5.83 19.76
N ASN A 72 10.70 5.89 19.91
CA ASN A 72 11.54 7.05 19.59
C ASN A 72 12.16 6.98 18.20
N PHE A 73 11.85 5.95 17.40
CA PHE A 73 12.46 5.72 16.09
C PHE A 73 11.39 5.58 15.01
N PHE A 74 11.73 6.05 13.81
CA PHE A 74 10.99 5.69 12.60
C PHE A 74 11.14 4.17 12.35
N PRO A 75 10.08 3.45 11.90
CA PRO A 75 8.75 3.92 11.51
C PRO A 75 7.64 3.77 12.58
N TYR A 76 7.94 3.76 13.88
CA TYR A 76 6.98 3.34 14.92
C TYR A 76 5.60 4.03 14.87
N ARG A 77 5.53 5.28 14.42
CA ARG A 77 4.30 6.09 14.34
C ARG A 77 3.60 6.05 12.99
N LEU A 78 4.16 5.34 12.02
CA LEU A 78 3.67 5.31 10.65
C LEU A 78 2.28 4.64 10.60
N LYS A 79 1.32 5.36 10.01
CA LYS A 79 -0.06 4.89 9.81
C LYS A 79 -0.39 4.76 8.33
N TYR A 80 0.25 5.56 7.48
CA TYR A 80 -0.09 5.70 6.07
C TYR A 80 1.18 5.65 5.23
N LEU A 81 1.32 4.58 4.44
CA LEU A 81 2.49 4.35 3.63
C LEU A 81 2.09 4.20 2.16
N ARG A 82 2.70 5.03 1.31
CA ARG A 82 2.94 4.69 -0.09
C ARG A 82 4.44 4.48 -0.26
N MET A 83 4.81 3.31 -0.75
CA MET A 83 6.14 3.01 -1.24
C MET A 83 5.96 2.27 -2.56
N SER A 84 5.67 3.03 -3.60
CA SER A 84 5.36 2.51 -4.93
C SER A 84 6.58 2.48 -5.82
N ASP A 85 6.56 1.58 -6.80
CA ASP A 85 7.61 1.41 -7.80
C ASP A 85 8.99 1.34 -7.17
N CYS A 86 9.15 0.51 -6.14
CA CYS A 86 10.40 0.28 -5.44
C CYS A 86 10.88 -1.13 -5.77
N HIS A 87 11.65 -1.28 -6.85
CA HIS A 87 12.17 -2.59 -7.25
C HIS A 87 12.95 -3.30 -6.13
N PRO A 88 13.76 -2.63 -5.29
CA PRO A 88 14.46 -3.26 -4.18
C PRO A 88 13.54 -3.64 -2.99
N PHE A 89 12.24 -3.38 -3.03
CA PHE A 89 11.28 -3.81 -2.00
C PHE A 89 11.02 -5.31 -2.11
N TYR A 90 11.82 -6.10 -1.40
CA TYR A 90 11.71 -7.56 -1.36
C TYR A 90 10.98 -8.04 -0.10
N PHE A 91 10.88 -9.37 0.05
CA PHE A 91 10.21 -10.03 1.16
C PHE A 91 10.72 -9.58 2.54
N GLU A 92 12.02 -9.39 2.70
CA GLU A 92 12.64 -8.95 3.96
C GLU A 92 12.15 -7.56 4.38
N ALA A 93 11.96 -6.65 3.42
CA ALA A 93 11.37 -5.34 3.69
C ALA A 93 9.91 -5.46 4.15
N ALA A 94 9.14 -6.34 3.50
CA ALA A 94 7.77 -6.62 3.93
C ALA A 94 7.71 -7.19 5.36
N GLN A 95 8.64 -8.08 5.73
CA GLN A 95 8.75 -8.63 7.08
C GLN A 95 9.02 -7.55 8.13
N GLU A 96 9.99 -6.66 7.89
CA GLU A 96 10.29 -5.56 8.82
C GLU A 96 9.13 -4.56 8.87
N LEU A 97 8.47 -4.28 7.73
CA LEU A 97 7.30 -3.39 7.69
C LEU A 97 6.16 -3.92 8.57
N VAL A 98 5.74 -5.18 8.42
CA VAL A 98 4.61 -5.73 9.21
C VAL A 98 4.95 -5.84 10.69
N LYS A 99 6.21 -6.13 11.01
CA LYS A 99 6.69 -6.21 12.39
C LYS A 99 6.74 -4.85 13.07
N SER A 100 7.21 -3.83 12.35
CA SER A 100 7.40 -2.48 12.90
C SER A 100 6.15 -1.62 12.87
N CYS A 101 5.23 -1.85 11.92
CA CYS A 101 4.04 -1.04 11.69
C CYS A 101 2.72 -1.86 11.77
N PRO A 102 2.43 -2.59 12.86
CA PRO A 102 1.22 -3.40 12.96
C PRO A 102 -0.09 -2.57 13.03
N GLN A 103 0.03 -1.25 13.25
CA GLN A 103 -1.10 -0.31 13.28
C GLN A 103 -1.32 0.40 11.94
N LEU A 104 -0.67 -0.04 10.85
CA LEU A 104 -0.81 0.60 9.55
C LEU A 104 -2.27 0.55 9.07
N GLU A 105 -2.75 1.68 8.57
CA GLU A 105 -4.14 1.91 8.16
C GLU A 105 -4.26 2.09 6.65
N SER A 106 -3.17 2.45 5.96
CA SER A 106 -3.11 2.52 4.50
C SER A 106 -1.77 2.05 3.98
N LEU A 107 -1.82 1.18 2.97
CA LEU A 107 -0.64 0.63 2.32
C LEU A 107 -0.81 0.68 0.81
N ASN A 108 0.09 1.39 0.14
CA ASN A 108 0.25 1.34 -1.30
C ASN A 108 1.66 0.83 -1.63
N VAL A 109 1.71 -0.35 -2.24
CA VAL A 109 2.91 -1.02 -2.74
C VAL A 109 2.78 -1.32 -4.23
N ALA A 110 2.00 -0.50 -4.94
CA ALA A 110 1.81 -0.66 -6.36
C ALA A 110 3.16 -0.63 -7.10
N TRP A 111 3.29 -1.44 -8.13
CA TRP A 111 4.50 -1.60 -8.95
C TRP A 111 5.70 -2.25 -8.24
N ASN A 112 5.54 -2.78 -7.02
CA ASN A 112 6.59 -3.57 -6.34
C ASN A 112 6.59 -5.03 -6.82
N GLN A 113 6.95 -5.25 -8.08
CA GLN A 113 6.85 -6.56 -8.76
C GLN A 113 7.78 -7.67 -8.24
N PHE A 114 8.71 -7.36 -7.34
CA PHE A 114 9.70 -8.30 -6.82
C PHE A 114 9.51 -8.67 -5.33
N MET A 115 8.44 -8.20 -4.68
CA MET A 115 8.22 -8.45 -3.25
C MET A 115 7.87 -9.90 -2.91
N GLY A 116 7.38 -10.68 -3.88
CA GLY A 116 6.99 -12.08 -3.71
C GLY A 116 5.58 -12.29 -3.14
N GLU A 117 5.01 -13.47 -3.38
CA GLU A 117 3.66 -13.85 -2.91
C GLU A 117 3.57 -13.87 -1.38
N GLU A 118 4.66 -14.27 -0.73
CA GLU A 118 4.79 -14.36 0.71
C GLU A 118 4.66 -12.98 1.37
N ALA A 119 5.15 -11.91 0.74
CA ALA A 119 4.99 -10.54 1.23
C ALA A 119 3.52 -10.12 1.26
N LEU A 120 2.77 -10.40 0.19
CA LEU A 120 1.33 -10.13 0.16
C LEU A 120 0.58 -10.94 1.23
N SER A 121 0.95 -12.21 1.42
CA SER A 121 0.38 -13.05 2.48
C SER A 121 0.65 -12.46 3.87
N LEU A 122 1.85 -11.92 4.12
CA LEU A 122 2.18 -11.24 5.38
C LEU A 122 1.29 -10.01 5.59
N PHE A 123 1.09 -9.17 4.58
CA PHE A 123 0.25 -7.98 4.70
C PHE A 123 -1.20 -8.36 5.08
N ILE A 124 -1.79 -9.32 4.37
CA ILE A 124 -3.17 -9.78 4.60
C ILE A 124 -3.35 -10.33 6.03
N LYS A 125 -2.40 -11.12 6.52
CA LYS A 125 -2.48 -11.80 7.82
C LYS A 125 -2.20 -10.90 9.02
N ASN A 126 -1.35 -9.89 8.87
CA ASN A 126 -0.81 -9.16 10.02
C ASN A 126 -1.32 -7.71 10.14
N LEU A 127 -1.78 -7.09 9.05
CA LEU A 127 -2.16 -5.68 9.05
C LEU A 127 -3.68 -5.48 9.22
N SER A 128 -4.22 -5.94 10.35
CA SER A 128 -5.67 -5.94 10.63
C SER A 128 -6.32 -4.54 10.70
N ASN A 129 -5.51 -3.49 10.81
CA ASN A 129 -5.97 -2.10 10.82
C ASN A 129 -6.12 -1.48 9.42
N LEU A 130 -5.65 -2.14 8.36
CA LEU A 130 -5.72 -1.59 7.00
C LEU A 130 -7.16 -1.30 6.59
N ARG A 131 -7.37 -0.06 6.18
CA ARG A 131 -8.58 0.41 5.51
C ARG A 131 -8.39 0.46 4.00
N PHE A 132 -7.17 0.78 3.54
CA PHE A 132 -6.88 0.98 2.13
C PHE A 132 -5.64 0.18 1.71
N LEU A 133 -5.79 -0.62 0.67
CA LEU A 133 -4.71 -1.42 0.09
C LEU A 133 -4.65 -1.21 -1.42
N ASN A 134 -3.48 -0.81 -1.93
CA ASN A 134 -3.20 -0.78 -3.36
C ASN A 134 -2.01 -1.70 -3.66
N ILE A 135 -2.30 -2.71 -4.49
CA ILE A 135 -1.40 -3.77 -4.94
C ILE A 135 -1.44 -3.89 -6.47
N GLY A 136 -1.65 -2.77 -7.16
CA GLY A 136 -1.63 -2.74 -8.63
C GLY A 136 -0.23 -2.96 -9.20
N GLY A 137 -0.12 -3.48 -10.42
CA GLY A 137 1.15 -3.53 -11.15
C GLY A 137 2.21 -4.47 -10.57
N LEU A 138 1.82 -5.53 -9.87
CA LEU A 138 2.76 -6.49 -9.25
C LEU A 138 3.42 -7.48 -10.23
N GLY A 139 3.50 -7.12 -11.52
CA GLY A 139 4.14 -7.92 -12.56
C GLY A 139 3.54 -9.33 -12.72
N GLU A 140 4.37 -10.35 -12.50
CA GLU A 140 4.03 -11.76 -12.69
C GLU A 140 3.33 -12.41 -11.48
N MET A 141 3.19 -11.68 -10.36
CA MET A 141 2.50 -12.19 -9.17
C MET A 141 1.03 -12.52 -9.47
N LYS A 142 0.61 -13.70 -9.00
CA LYS A 142 -0.77 -14.20 -9.07
C LYS A 142 -1.64 -13.73 -7.92
N CYS A 143 -1.01 -13.25 -6.83
CA CYS A 143 -1.69 -12.77 -5.63
C CYS A 143 -2.59 -13.85 -4.99
N GLU A 144 -2.06 -15.07 -4.84
CA GLU A 144 -2.84 -16.25 -4.42
C GLU A 144 -3.47 -16.07 -3.03
N ALA A 145 -2.84 -15.27 -2.16
CA ALA A 145 -3.35 -14.94 -0.84
C ALA A 145 -4.73 -14.24 -0.86
N LEU A 146 -5.15 -13.63 -1.97
CA LEU A 146 -6.49 -13.05 -2.11
C LEU A 146 -7.58 -14.09 -2.39
N CYS A 147 -7.24 -15.22 -3.01
CA CYS A 147 -8.19 -16.27 -3.37
C CYS A 147 -8.88 -16.88 -2.15
N GLU A 148 -8.17 -16.87 -1.01
CA GLU A 148 -8.52 -17.53 0.23
C GLU A 148 -8.69 -16.56 1.41
N ILE A 149 -8.71 -15.24 1.15
CA ILE A 149 -8.87 -14.25 2.22
C ILE A 149 -10.11 -14.58 3.05
N SER A 150 -9.92 -14.75 4.35
CA SER A 150 -10.96 -15.05 5.33
C SER A 150 -11.67 -13.77 5.79
N ASP A 151 -12.82 -13.93 6.46
CA ASP A 151 -13.59 -12.78 6.95
C ASP A 151 -12.89 -12.04 8.12
N ASP A 152 -11.99 -12.74 8.82
CA ASP A 152 -11.18 -12.19 9.92
C ASP A 152 -9.91 -11.46 9.43
N GLU A 153 -9.53 -11.66 8.15
CA GLU A 153 -8.37 -10.99 7.55
C GLU A 153 -8.76 -9.63 6.96
N LEU A 154 -7.93 -8.63 7.28
CA LEU A 154 -8.17 -7.22 6.91
C LEU A 154 -9.61 -6.77 7.22
N PRO A 155 -10.13 -6.93 8.46
CA PRO A 155 -11.53 -6.72 8.78
C PRO A 155 -11.99 -5.27 8.60
N LYS A 156 -11.04 -4.31 8.61
CA LYS A 156 -11.31 -2.89 8.41
C LYS A 156 -11.18 -2.43 6.95
N LEU A 157 -10.80 -3.30 6.02
CA LEU A 157 -10.57 -2.93 4.62
C LEU A 157 -11.85 -2.40 3.98
N ARG A 158 -11.74 -1.20 3.41
CA ARG A 158 -12.80 -0.45 2.70
C ARG A 158 -12.50 -0.29 1.22
N PHE A 159 -11.22 -0.30 0.85
CA PHE A 159 -10.78 -0.12 -0.54
C PHE A 159 -9.64 -1.07 -0.89
N LEU A 160 -9.76 -1.73 -2.03
CA LEU A 160 -8.76 -2.60 -2.61
C LEU A 160 -8.57 -2.28 -4.10
N SER A 161 -7.36 -1.86 -4.48
CA SER A 161 -6.97 -1.65 -5.87
C SER A 161 -6.01 -2.74 -6.35
N LEU A 162 -6.31 -3.31 -7.52
CA LEU A 162 -5.53 -4.36 -8.18
C LEU A 162 -5.34 -4.11 -9.68
N HIS A 163 -5.25 -2.85 -10.08
CA HIS A 163 -5.01 -2.48 -11.49
C HIS A 163 -3.75 -3.15 -12.03
N ASN A 164 -3.73 -3.59 -13.28
CA ASN A 164 -2.57 -4.24 -13.90
C ASN A 164 -2.05 -5.47 -13.13
N THR A 165 -2.95 -6.28 -12.56
CA THR A 165 -2.62 -7.57 -11.94
C THR A 165 -3.20 -8.74 -12.73
N LYS A 166 -2.76 -9.96 -12.41
CA LYS A 166 -3.26 -11.20 -13.03
C LYS A 166 -4.44 -11.82 -12.29
N VAL A 167 -4.99 -11.13 -11.29
CA VAL A 167 -6.10 -11.64 -10.49
C VAL A 167 -7.38 -11.66 -11.33
N SER A 168 -8.02 -12.83 -11.39
CA SER A 168 -9.25 -12.98 -12.17
C SER A 168 -10.40 -12.19 -11.55
N GLU A 169 -11.28 -11.65 -12.39
CA GLU A 169 -12.42 -10.87 -11.91
C GLU A 169 -13.36 -11.73 -11.04
N GLU A 170 -13.49 -13.03 -11.32
CA GLU A 170 -14.33 -13.96 -10.55
C GLU A 170 -13.88 -14.07 -9.08
N ILE A 171 -12.57 -13.99 -8.80
CA ILE A 171 -12.05 -13.94 -7.44
C ILE A 171 -12.50 -12.66 -6.75
N LEU A 172 -12.38 -11.51 -7.43
CA LEU A 172 -12.78 -10.21 -6.89
C LEU A 172 -14.29 -10.13 -6.65
N GLN A 173 -15.08 -10.69 -7.56
CA GLN A 173 -16.53 -10.85 -7.43
C GLN A 173 -16.90 -11.68 -6.20
N ARG A 174 -16.22 -12.82 -5.96
CA ARG A 174 -16.42 -13.64 -4.74
C ARG A 174 -16.05 -12.89 -3.47
N ILE A 175 -14.99 -12.10 -3.47
CA ILE A 175 -14.61 -11.26 -2.32
C ILE A 175 -15.70 -10.21 -2.07
N ASN A 176 -16.14 -9.50 -3.10
CA ASN A 176 -17.17 -8.47 -2.98
C ASN A 176 -18.54 -9.04 -2.55
N LEU A 177 -18.90 -10.26 -2.94
CA LEU A 177 -20.13 -10.90 -2.43
C LEU A 177 -20.08 -11.17 -0.92
N ARG A 178 -18.92 -11.58 -0.40
CA ARG A 178 -18.71 -11.78 1.04
C ARG A 178 -18.62 -10.45 1.80
N ARG A 179 -18.08 -9.42 1.15
CA ARG A 179 -17.84 -8.08 1.70
C ARG A 179 -18.45 -7.00 0.80
N PRO A 180 -19.78 -6.85 0.76
CA PRO A 180 -20.46 -5.97 -0.22
C PRO A 180 -20.14 -4.48 -0.05
N ASN A 181 -19.63 -4.07 1.12
CA ASN A 181 -19.21 -2.69 1.39
C ASN A 181 -17.73 -2.42 1.05
N LEU A 182 -16.98 -3.44 0.61
CA LEU A 182 -15.59 -3.28 0.17
C LEU A 182 -15.58 -2.81 -1.29
N PHE A 183 -15.04 -1.63 -1.53
CA PHE A 183 -14.78 -1.13 -2.88
C PHE A 183 -13.57 -1.86 -3.47
N ILE A 184 -13.79 -2.60 -4.55
CA ILE A 184 -12.73 -3.33 -5.26
C ILE A 184 -12.66 -2.81 -6.69
N THR A 185 -11.47 -2.42 -7.14
CA THR A 185 -11.21 -1.92 -8.49
C THR A 185 -9.99 -2.61 -9.10
N ASN A 186 -10.11 -3.03 -10.35
CA ASN A 186 -9.05 -3.69 -11.13
C ASN A 186 -8.81 -3.03 -12.50
N ARG A 187 -9.53 -1.97 -12.81
CA ARG A 187 -9.42 -1.17 -14.04
C ARG A 187 -9.99 0.22 -13.79
N SER A 188 -9.57 1.18 -14.63
CA SER A 188 -10.09 2.55 -14.62
C SER A 188 -11.61 2.59 -14.71
N ASP A 189 -12.18 3.58 -14.02
CA ASP A 189 -13.61 3.88 -14.04
C ASP A 189 -14.53 2.67 -13.72
N TYR A 190 -14.09 1.80 -12.80
CA TYR A 190 -14.88 0.64 -12.41
C TYR A 190 -14.64 0.20 -10.97
N PHE A 191 -15.75 -0.06 -10.26
CA PHE A 191 -15.77 -0.89 -9.07
C PHE A 191 -16.62 -2.13 -9.30
N ILE A 192 -16.21 -3.26 -8.72
CA ILE A 192 -17.00 -4.49 -8.69
C ILE A 192 -18.37 -4.16 -8.08
N ASN A 193 -19.42 -4.39 -8.85
CA ASN A 193 -20.79 -4.12 -8.43
C ASN A 193 -21.76 -5.10 -9.10
N TRP A 194 -22.84 -5.41 -8.40
CA TRP A 194 -23.81 -6.40 -8.82
C TRP A 194 -25.21 -6.02 -8.34
N GLY A 195 -26.21 -6.71 -8.85
CA GLY A 195 -27.58 -6.59 -8.37
C GLY A 195 -28.39 -7.84 -8.71
N MET A 196 -29.57 -7.93 -8.11
CA MET A 196 -30.52 -9.00 -8.40
C MET A 196 -31.40 -8.61 -9.59
N ARG A 197 -31.54 -9.49 -10.58
CA ARG A 197 -32.54 -9.35 -11.67
C ARG A 197 -33.32 -10.65 -11.76
N ASN A 198 -34.65 -10.58 -11.65
CA ASN A 198 -35.53 -11.75 -11.69
C ASN A 198 -35.14 -12.88 -10.70
N GLY A 199 -34.53 -12.53 -9.55
CA GLY A 199 -34.08 -13.51 -8.56
C GLY A 199 -32.69 -14.10 -8.82
N GLU A 200 -32.01 -13.70 -9.89
CA GLU A 200 -30.65 -14.13 -10.21
C GLU A 200 -29.64 -13.01 -9.94
N LEU A 201 -28.44 -13.40 -9.49
CA LEU A 201 -27.32 -12.51 -9.26
C LEU A 201 -26.65 -12.14 -10.59
N HIS A 202 -26.47 -10.84 -10.85
CA HIS A 202 -25.75 -10.37 -12.03
C HIS A 202 -24.72 -9.31 -11.67
N PHE A 203 -23.46 -9.55 -12.07
CA PHE A 203 -22.41 -8.54 -12.06
C PHE A 203 -22.56 -7.59 -13.24
N ASN A 204 -22.37 -6.30 -12.98
CA ASN A 204 -22.47 -5.28 -14.01
C ASN A 204 -21.10 -5.07 -14.66
N LYS A 205 -21.06 -4.93 -15.99
CA LYS A 205 -19.81 -4.66 -16.72
C LYS A 205 -19.24 -3.27 -16.45
N GLU A 206 -20.13 -2.34 -16.15
CA GLU A 206 -19.85 -0.94 -15.80
C GLU A 206 -20.25 -0.68 -14.34
N PHE A 207 -19.67 0.37 -13.75
CA PHE A 207 -20.09 0.81 -12.43
C PHE A 207 -21.43 1.56 -12.52
N ARG A 208 -22.42 1.09 -11.77
CA ARG A 208 -23.78 1.67 -11.76
C ARG A 208 -23.98 2.78 -10.72
N GLY A 209 -22.89 3.37 -10.24
CA GLY A 209 -22.91 4.51 -9.32
C GLY A 209 -22.08 5.67 -9.87
N ASP A 210 -21.96 6.72 -9.07
CA ASP A 210 -21.06 7.84 -9.35
C ASP A 210 -19.69 7.55 -8.74
N ILE A 211 -18.70 7.31 -9.61
CA ILE A 211 -17.32 7.02 -9.20
C ILE A 211 -16.70 8.21 -8.47
N ASN A 212 -16.96 9.43 -8.95
CA ASN A 212 -16.41 10.63 -8.33
C ASN A 212 -16.99 10.83 -6.94
N ALA A 213 -18.28 10.56 -6.74
CA ALA A 213 -18.89 10.61 -5.41
C ALA A 213 -18.22 9.60 -4.46
N VAL A 214 -18.03 8.35 -4.89
CA VAL A 214 -17.34 7.31 -4.09
C VAL A 214 -15.91 7.73 -3.75
N LEU A 215 -15.15 8.23 -4.74
CA LEU A 215 -13.77 8.65 -4.53
C LEU A 215 -13.66 9.88 -3.62
N ASN A 216 -14.60 10.83 -3.72
CA ASN A 216 -14.68 11.98 -2.82
C ASN A 216 -14.95 11.53 -1.38
N ASP A 217 -15.94 10.65 -1.16
CA ASP A 217 -16.25 10.10 0.18
C ASP A 217 -15.05 9.36 0.77
N LEU A 218 -14.31 8.61 -0.05
CA LEU A 218 -13.09 7.93 0.39
C LEU A 218 -11.96 8.93 0.70
N ALA A 219 -11.83 10.00 -0.08
CA ALA A 219 -10.81 11.04 0.12
C ALA A 219 -11.00 11.85 1.41
N GLU A 220 -12.20 11.87 1.98
CA GLU A 220 -12.46 12.44 3.31
C GLU A 220 -11.89 11.59 4.46
N ILE A 221 -11.49 10.34 4.20
CA ILE A 221 -10.95 9.43 5.20
C ILE A 221 -9.42 9.52 5.20
N ASP A 222 -8.84 9.79 6.36
CA ASP A 222 -7.39 9.81 6.55
C ASP A 222 -6.72 8.54 6.01
N GLY A 223 -5.65 8.74 5.24
CA GLY A 223 -4.88 7.68 4.60
C GLY A 223 -5.26 7.37 3.16
N PHE A 224 -6.44 7.78 2.68
CA PHE A 224 -6.82 7.54 1.28
C PHE A 224 -5.92 8.29 0.29
N CYS A 225 -5.24 9.35 0.74
CA CYS A 225 -4.20 10.04 -0.01
C CYS A 225 -3.06 9.11 -0.49
N CYS A 226 -2.83 7.97 0.18
CA CYS A 226 -1.88 6.95 -0.26
C CYS A 226 -2.32 6.24 -1.54
N MET A 227 -3.58 6.33 -1.96
CA MET A 227 -4.11 5.59 -3.10
C MET A 227 -3.94 6.31 -4.45
N HIS A 228 -3.92 7.66 -4.49
CA HIS A 228 -3.84 8.69 -5.58
C HIS A 228 -3.79 8.31 -7.09
N SER A 229 -3.43 7.10 -7.49
CA SER A 229 -3.33 6.61 -8.88
C SER A 229 -4.45 5.62 -9.29
N VAL A 230 -5.64 5.67 -8.66
CA VAL A 230 -6.71 4.67 -8.92
C VAL A 230 -7.79 5.13 -9.91
N ILE A 231 -7.48 6.13 -10.76
CA ILE A 231 -8.33 6.51 -11.89
C ILE A 231 -7.60 6.10 -13.17
#